data_AF-A0A0F7PMH4-F1
#
_entry.id   AF-A0A0F7PMH4-F1
#
_cell.length_a   1.000
_cell.length_b   1.000
_cell.length_c   1.000
_cell.angle_alpha   90.00
_cell.angle_beta   90.00
_cell.angle_gamma   90.00
#
_symmetry.space_group_name_H-M   'P 1'
#
loop_
_entity.id
_entity.type
_entity.pdbx_description
1 polymer ?
#
loop_
_entity_poly.entity_id
_entity_poly.type
_entity_poly.pdbx_seq_one_letter_code
_entity_poly.pdbx_strand_id
1 'polypeptide(L)'
;MDLLFVRSVATFDQAGDATDAIVFFDRSFLEAIAYGAVIGRPVPKAMAAAAAARRFETPVFVCPPWQEIFTTDADRRHGFEFALRDHAANVAAYEAAGYTLVEVPRAPVTDRVAFIQRTLADLSRSQPFNPGENL
;
A
#
# COMPACT_ATOMS: atom_id res chain seq x y z
N MET A 1 1.99 21.41 2.38
CA MET A 1 1.81 20.10 1.73
C MET A 1 2.15 19.03 2.76
N ASP A 2 1.44 17.92 2.80
CA ASP A 2 1.66 16.87 3.81
C ASP A 2 3.03 16.18 3.60
N LEU A 3 3.87 16.09 4.63
CA LEU A 3 5.26 15.60 4.50
C LEU A 3 5.31 14.10 4.14
N LEU A 4 4.38 13.30 4.67
CA LEU A 4 4.29 11.88 4.33
C LEU A 4 3.94 11.75 2.84
N PHE A 5 2.92 12.49 2.38
CA PHE A 5 2.52 12.47 0.98
C PHE A 5 3.66 12.83 0.02
N VAL A 6 4.39 13.91 0.30
CA VAL A 6 5.50 14.38 -0.56
C VAL A 6 6.59 13.33 -0.66
N ARG A 7 6.97 12.74 0.47
CA ARG A 7 8.03 11.71 0.49
C ARG A 7 7.60 10.45 -0.24
N SER A 8 6.38 9.97 0.01
CA SER A 8 5.87 8.77 -0.65
C SER A 8 5.74 8.94 -2.17
N VAL A 9 5.33 10.13 -2.63
CA VAL A 9 5.33 10.46 -4.07
C VAL A 9 6.76 10.45 -4.64
N ALA A 10 7.71 11.11 -3.98
CA ALA A 10 9.09 11.15 -4.45
C ALA A 10 9.74 9.75 -4.50
N THR A 11 9.47 8.90 -3.51
CA THR A 11 9.93 7.50 -3.50
C THR A 11 9.32 6.69 -4.64
N PHE A 12 8.03 6.88 -4.93
CA PHE A 12 7.37 6.23 -6.06
C PHE A 12 8.01 6.64 -7.40
N ASP A 13 8.17 7.95 -7.61
CA ASP A 13 8.71 8.48 -8.87
C ASP A 13 10.16 8.02 -9.08
N GLN A 14 11.00 7.99 -8.04
CA GLN A 14 12.38 7.51 -8.13
C GLN A 14 12.50 6.01 -8.48
N ALA A 15 11.54 5.20 -8.06
CA ALA A 15 11.56 3.76 -8.34
C ALA A 15 11.13 3.44 -9.78
N GLY A 16 10.26 4.25 -10.37
CA GLY A 16 9.76 4.07 -11.75
C GLY A 16 10.84 4.22 -12.82
N ASP A 17 11.94 4.90 -12.51
CA ASP A 17 13.02 5.19 -13.47
C ASP A 17 14.07 4.05 -13.57
N ALA A 18 13.98 2.98 -12.78
CA ALA A 18 15.17 2.20 -12.44
C ALA A 18 15.23 0.70 -12.81
N THR A 19 14.15 -0.08 -13.00
CA THR A 19 14.34 -1.55 -13.12
C THR A 19 13.23 -2.34 -13.81
N ASP A 20 13.60 -3.43 -14.50
CA ASP A 20 12.72 -4.56 -14.88
C ASP A 20 12.36 -5.48 -13.69
N ALA A 21 12.64 -5.08 -12.45
CA ALA A 21 12.46 -5.87 -11.25
C ALA A 21 11.21 -5.45 -10.46
N ILE A 22 10.68 -6.39 -9.67
CA ILE A 22 9.59 -6.10 -8.73
C ILE A 22 10.10 -5.22 -7.59
N VAL A 23 9.46 -4.06 -7.40
CA VAL A 23 9.75 -3.14 -6.29
C VAL A 23 8.62 -3.19 -5.28
N PHE A 24 8.97 -3.40 -4.00
CA PHE A 24 8.03 -3.33 -2.88
C PHE A 24 8.11 -1.96 -2.23
N PHE A 25 6.95 -1.36 -1.97
CA PHE A 25 6.84 -0.12 -1.22
C PHE A 25 6.29 -0.42 0.17
N ASP A 26 7.10 -0.11 1.18
CA ASP A 26 6.62 -0.02 2.57
C ASP A 26 6.10 1.39 2.78
N ARG A 27 4.77 1.53 2.68
CA ARG A 27 3.98 2.77 2.68
C ARG A 27 3.77 3.46 1.33
N SER A 28 2.68 4.22 1.23
CA SER A 28 2.28 4.91 0.00
C SER A 28 1.69 6.30 0.23
N PHE A 29 1.56 7.06 -0.86
CA PHE A 29 0.90 8.37 -0.84
C PHE A 29 -0.61 8.27 -0.57
N LEU A 30 -1.23 7.10 -0.74
CA LEU A 30 -2.64 6.87 -0.40
C LEU A 30 -2.85 6.83 1.12
N GLU A 31 -1.85 6.42 1.88
CA GLU A 31 -1.98 6.39 3.35
C GLU A 31 -2.01 7.81 3.94
N ALA A 32 -1.29 8.78 3.35
CA ALA A 32 -1.42 10.17 3.73
C ALA A 32 -2.82 10.74 3.44
N ILE A 33 -3.48 10.25 2.38
CA ILE A 33 -4.86 10.59 2.06
C ILE A 33 -5.83 9.95 3.08
N ALA A 34 -5.65 8.66 3.36
CA ALA A 34 -6.42 7.92 4.35
C ALA A 34 -6.33 8.54 5.75
N TYR A 35 -5.12 8.87 6.18
CA TYR A 35 -4.84 9.49 7.47
C TYR A 35 -5.56 10.84 7.62
N GLY A 36 -5.63 11.63 6.54
CA GLY A 36 -6.43 12.86 6.50
C GLY A 36 -7.88 12.63 6.91
N ALA A 37 -8.51 11.56 6.41
CA ALA A 37 -9.87 11.18 6.80
C ALA A 37 -9.96 10.76 8.28
N VAL A 38 -8.97 10.02 8.81
CA VAL A 38 -8.91 9.61 10.23
C VAL A 38 -8.91 10.81 11.17
N ILE A 39 -8.18 11.87 10.81
CA ILE A 39 -8.07 13.09 11.64
C ILE A 39 -9.09 14.19 11.28
N GLY A 40 -10.04 13.91 10.38
CA GLY A 40 -11.06 14.88 9.96
C GLY A 40 -10.53 16.06 9.14
N ARG A 41 -9.39 15.89 8.47
CA ARG A 41 -8.77 16.92 7.62
C ARG A 41 -9.15 16.71 6.16
N PRO A 42 -9.69 17.72 5.46
CA PRO A 42 -9.99 17.60 4.04
C PRO A 42 -8.71 17.38 3.23
N VAL A 43 -8.79 16.45 2.27
CA VAL A 43 -7.69 16.14 1.35
C VAL A 43 -7.61 17.26 0.30
N PRO A 44 -6.46 17.96 0.16
CA PRO A 44 -6.28 18.96 -0.88
C PRO A 44 -6.47 18.34 -2.28
N LYS A 45 -7.19 19.04 -3.17
CA LYS A 45 -7.42 18.58 -4.56
C LYS A 45 -6.13 18.22 -5.29
N ALA A 46 -5.05 18.96 -5.05
CA ALA A 46 -3.74 18.70 -5.64
C ALA A 46 -3.14 17.35 -5.19
N MET A 47 -3.36 16.93 -3.93
CA MET A 47 -2.92 15.62 -3.44
C MET A 47 -3.73 14.50 -4.10
N ALA A 48 -5.05 14.67 -4.19
CA ALA A 48 -5.91 13.69 -4.87
C ALA A 48 -5.53 13.53 -6.36
N ALA A 49 -5.29 14.63 -7.06
CA ALA A 49 -4.86 14.60 -8.46
C ALA A 49 -3.47 13.94 -8.64
N ALA A 50 -2.51 14.27 -7.76
CA ALA A 50 -1.18 13.67 -7.80
C ALA A 50 -1.22 12.16 -7.50
N ALA A 51 -2.06 11.71 -6.57
CA ALA A 51 -2.27 10.29 -6.29
C ALA A 51 -2.92 9.56 -7.47
N ALA A 52 -3.94 10.16 -8.10
CA ALA A 52 -4.63 9.56 -9.25
C ALA A 52 -3.72 9.43 -10.50
N ALA A 53 -2.68 10.25 -10.61
CA ALA A 53 -1.70 10.17 -11.69
C ALA A 53 -0.65 9.05 -11.50
N ARG A 54 -0.67 8.32 -10.39
CA ARG A 54 0.30 7.28 -10.03
C ARG A 54 -0.41 5.99 -9.70
N ARG A 55 0.12 4.86 -10.19
CA ARG A 55 -0.53 3.56 -10.04
C ARG A 55 0.46 2.49 -9.62
N PHE A 56 0.23 1.91 -8.43
CA PHE A 56 0.81 0.62 -8.05
C PHE A 56 0.19 -0.54 -8.83
N GLU A 57 0.92 -1.64 -8.92
CA GLU A 57 0.39 -2.91 -9.42
C GLU A 57 -0.66 -3.50 -8.47
N THR A 58 -1.57 -4.30 -9.04
CA THR A 58 -2.65 -4.99 -8.31
C THR A 58 -2.38 -6.50 -8.27
N PRO A 59 -2.68 -7.20 -7.15
CA PRO A 59 -3.28 -6.71 -5.92
C PRO A 59 -2.29 -6.01 -4.98
N VAL A 60 -2.82 -5.16 -4.10
CA VAL A 60 -2.08 -4.55 -2.99
C VAL A 60 -2.21 -5.40 -1.74
N PHE A 61 -1.08 -5.74 -1.12
CA PHE A 61 -1.05 -6.48 0.13
C PHE A 61 -1.34 -5.55 1.31
N VAL A 62 -2.28 -5.93 2.17
CA VAL A 62 -2.60 -5.20 3.41
C VAL A 62 -2.33 -6.06 4.63
N CYS A 63 -1.68 -5.48 5.63
CA CYS A 63 -1.35 -6.14 6.90
C CYS A 63 -2.33 -5.65 7.98
N PRO A 64 -3.32 -6.46 8.39
CA PRO A 64 -4.26 -6.06 9.44
C PRO A 64 -3.52 -5.92 10.77
N PRO A 65 -3.90 -4.99 11.65
CA PRO A 65 -3.43 -5.00 13.03
C PRO A 65 -4.10 -6.15 13.80
N TRP A 66 -3.35 -6.83 14.66
CA TRP A 66 -3.91 -7.84 15.57
C TRP A 66 -3.21 -7.82 16.93
N GLN A 67 -3.95 -8.20 17.98
CA GLN A 67 -3.58 -7.94 19.36
C GLN A 67 -2.29 -8.67 19.78
N GLU A 68 -2.10 -9.89 19.28
CA GLU A 68 -1.03 -10.81 19.69
C GLU A 68 0.37 -10.31 19.33
N ILE A 69 0.50 -9.41 18.35
CA ILE A 69 1.78 -8.76 18.01
C ILE A 69 1.75 -7.25 18.22
N PHE A 70 0.61 -6.71 18.66
CA PHE A 70 0.48 -5.28 18.84
C PHE A 70 1.27 -4.85 20.07
N THR A 71 2.23 -3.97 19.84
CA THR A 71 2.99 -3.30 20.90
C THR A 71 3.15 -1.84 20.54
N THR A 72 3.23 -1.00 21.56
CA THR A 72 3.63 0.39 21.39
C THR A 72 5.15 0.49 21.51
N ASP A 73 5.76 1.22 20.61
CA ASP A 73 7.20 1.49 20.60
C ASP A 73 7.43 2.98 20.24
N ALA A 74 8.68 3.38 20.01
CA ALA A 74 9.01 4.75 19.67
C ALA A 74 8.30 5.24 18.39
N ASP A 75 8.01 4.32 17.47
CA ASP A 75 7.34 4.59 16.21
C ASP A 75 5.82 4.35 16.31
N ARG A 76 5.37 3.33 17.05
CA ARG A 76 3.96 2.97 17.27
C ARG A 76 3.41 3.60 18.55
N ARG A 77 3.11 4.89 18.49
CA ARG A 77 2.71 5.69 19.66
C ARG A 77 1.22 5.66 19.98
N HIS A 78 0.39 5.23 19.04
CA HIS A 78 -1.07 5.19 19.20
C HIS A 78 -1.52 3.82 19.73
N GLY A 79 -2.70 3.79 20.39
CA GLY A 79 -3.29 2.55 20.90
C GLY A 79 -3.90 1.67 19.81
N PHE A 80 -4.25 0.43 20.17
CA PHE A 80 -4.78 -0.57 19.24
C PHE A 80 -6.05 -0.11 18.50
N GLU A 81 -6.98 0.57 19.19
CA GLU A 81 -8.17 1.16 18.58
C GLU A 81 -7.84 2.17 17.47
N PHE A 82 -6.76 2.94 17.64
CA PHE A 82 -6.30 3.84 16.60
C PHE A 82 -5.79 3.05 15.40
N ALA A 83 -4.99 2.00 15.63
CA ALA A 83 -4.47 1.15 14.56
C ALA A 83 -5.60 0.48 13.76
N LEU A 84 -6.69 0.05 14.42
CA LEU A 84 -7.87 -0.49 13.75
C LEU A 84 -8.55 0.54 12.84
N ARG A 85 -8.77 1.77 13.34
CA ARG A 85 -9.36 2.85 12.54
C ARG A 85 -8.48 3.27 11.38
N ASP A 86 -7.18 3.37 11.62
CA ASP A 86 -6.18 3.71 10.60
C ASP A 86 -6.13 2.65 9.50
N HIS A 87 -6.12 1.37 9.88
CA HIS A 87 -6.21 0.26 8.93
C HIS A 87 -7.49 0.31 8.09
N ALA A 88 -8.64 0.52 8.73
CA ALA A 88 -9.92 0.62 8.02
C ALA A 88 -9.97 1.81 7.04
N ALA A 89 -9.40 2.96 7.43
CA ALA A 89 -9.30 4.12 6.55
C ALA A 89 -8.37 3.86 5.35
N ASN A 90 -7.27 3.14 5.57
CA ASN A 90 -6.36 2.73 4.50
C ASN A 90 -7.06 1.79 3.51
N VAL A 91 -7.71 0.73 4.00
CA VAL A 91 -8.49 -0.20 3.16
C VAL A 91 -9.48 0.56 2.30
N ALA A 92 -10.29 1.44 2.90
CA ALA A 92 -11.27 2.24 2.17
C ALA A 92 -10.63 3.17 1.12
N ALA A 93 -9.47 3.76 1.41
CA ALA A 93 -8.78 4.64 0.46
C ALA A 93 -8.25 3.87 -0.76
N TYR A 94 -7.68 2.68 -0.57
CA TYR A 94 -7.23 1.85 -1.69
C TYR A 94 -8.41 1.29 -2.50
N GLU A 95 -9.47 0.83 -1.85
CA GLU A 95 -10.67 0.35 -2.54
C GLU A 95 -11.34 1.47 -3.36
N ALA A 96 -11.45 2.68 -2.79
CA ALA A 96 -11.96 3.85 -3.51
C ALA A 96 -11.07 4.27 -4.69
N ALA A 97 -9.77 3.99 -4.61
CA ALA A 97 -8.83 4.15 -5.72
C ALA A 97 -8.85 2.97 -6.72
N GLY A 98 -9.74 1.99 -6.54
CA GLY A 98 -9.95 0.87 -7.46
C GLY A 98 -8.88 -0.21 -7.38
N TYR A 99 -8.27 -0.42 -6.21
CA TYR A 99 -7.33 -1.52 -5.98
C TYR A 99 -8.05 -2.78 -5.50
N THR A 100 -7.61 -3.94 -5.98
CA THR A 100 -7.91 -5.22 -5.33
C THR A 100 -6.95 -5.40 -4.17
N LEU A 101 -7.48 -5.66 -2.98
CA LEU A 101 -6.69 -5.88 -1.77
C LEU A 101 -6.56 -7.37 -1.45
N VAL A 102 -5.37 -7.75 -0.98
CA VAL A 102 -5.10 -9.08 -0.44
C VAL A 102 -4.64 -8.93 1.00
N GLU A 103 -5.44 -9.43 1.94
CA GLU A 103 -5.07 -9.46 3.35
C GLU A 103 -3.96 -10.49 3.57
N VAL A 104 -2.84 -10.04 4.15
CA VAL A 104 -1.75 -10.92 4.55
C VAL A 104 -2.18 -11.65 5.84
N PRO A 105 -2.05 -13.00 5.91
CA PRO A 105 -2.54 -13.76 7.04
C PRO A 105 -1.83 -13.40 8.35
N ARG A 106 -2.56 -13.49 9.46
CA ARG A 106 -2.07 -13.28 10.82
C ARG A 106 -1.25 -14.50 11.27
N ALA A 107 -0.02 -14.56 10.79
CA ALA A 107 0.86 -15.71 10.94
C ALA A 107 2.29 -15.27 11.29
N PRO A 108 3.19 -16.19 11.70
CA PRO A 108 4.61 -15.92 11.81
C PRO A 108 5.18 -15.25 10.56
N VAL A 109 6.25 -14.47 10.72
CA VAL A 109 6.88 -13.70 9.63
C VAL A 109 7.22 -14.59 8.44
N THR A 110 7.78 -15.78 8.69
CA THR A 110 8.15 -16.77 7.66
C THR A 110 6.97 -17.13 6.75
N ASP A 111 5.79 -17.31 7.35
CA ASP A 111 4.60 -17.79 6.64
C ASP A 111 3.97 -16.65 5.84
N ARG A 112 4.03 -15.42 6.35
CA ARG A 112 3.61 -14.21 5.62
C ARG A 112 4.48 -13.95 4.39
N VAL A 113 5.80 -14.12 4.53
CA VAL A 113 6.74 -14.01 3.40
C VAL A 113 6.42 -15.07 2.34
N ALA A 114 6.26 -16.33 2.75
CA ALA A 114 5.90 -17.42 1.84
C ALA A 114 4.55 -17.19 1.14
N PHE A 115 3.58 -16.61 1.84
CA PHE A 115 2.29 -16.23 1.28
C PHE A 115 2.41 -15.15 0.19
N ILE A 116 3.16 -14.08 0.44
CA ILE A 116 3.39 -13.00 -0.53
C ILE A 116 4.11 -13.54 -1.77
N GLN A 117 5.19 -14.30 -1.58
CA GLN A 117 5.96 -14.90 -2.67
C GLN A 117 5.12 -15.82 -3.56
N ARG A 118 4.27 -16.67 -2.95
CA ARG A 118 3.35 -17.53 -3.69
C ARG A 118 2.35 -16.73 -4.50
N THR A 119 1.75 -15.71 -3.89
CA THR A 119 0.78 -14.82 -4.57
C THR A 119 1.41 -14.16 -5.79
N LEU A 120 2.65 -13.66 -5.68
CA LEU A 120 3.37 -13.06 -6.79
C LEU A 120 3.70 -14.06 -7.91
N ALA A 121 4.09 -15.28 -7.55
CA ALA A 121 4.35 -16.34 -8.52
C ALA A 121 3.07 -16.77 -9.26
N ASP A 122 1.91 -16.71 -8.62
CA ASP A 122 0.62 -16.99 -9.26
C ASP A 122 0.22 -15.87 -10.23
N LEU A 123 0.52 -14.61 -9.89
CA LEU A 123 0.26 -13.45 -10.75
C LEU A 123 1.14 -13.46 -12.01
N SER A 124 2.43 -13.78 -11.87
CA SER A 124 3.33 -13.88 -13.03
C SER A 124 2.97 -15.01 -13.98
N ARG A 125 2.34 -16.09 -13.47
CA ARG A 125 1.80 -17.18 -14.29
C ARG A 125 0.47 -16.84 -14.97
N SER A 126 -0.29 -15.89 -14.42
CA SER A 126 -1.63 -15.54 -14.89
C SER A 126 -1.65 -14.37 -15.89
N GLN A 127 -0.56 -13.59 -15.96
CA GLN A 127 -0.32 -12.63 -17.04
C GLN A 127 0.07 -13.40 -18.31
N PRO A 128 -0.72 -13.35 -19.42
CA PRO A 128 -0.29 -13.95 -20.66
C PRO A 128 1.00 -13.27 -21.14
N PHE A 129 2.00 -14.08 -21.50
CA PHE A 129 3.13 -13.62 -22.31
C PHE A 129 2.57 -13.02 -23.60
N ASN A 130 2.76 -11.71 -23.82
CA ASN A 130 2.38 -11.03 -25.07
C ASN A 130 3.65 -10.67 -25.86
N PRO A 131 4.18 -11.58 -26.71
CA PRO A 131 5.41 -11.36 -27.46
C PRO A 131 5.18 -10.59 -28.76
N GLY A 132 4.51 -9.44 -28.71
CA GLY A 132 4.40 -8.62 -29.91
C GLY A 132 3.36 -7.54 -29.88
N GLU A 133 3.79 -6.34 -29.50
CA GLU A 133 3.38 -5.14 -30.23
C GLU A 133 4.64 -4.53 -30.84
N ASN A 134 5.04 -5.11 -31.97
CA ASN A 134 5.87 -4.46 -32.98
C ASN A 134 5.10 -4.56 -34.30
N LEU A 135 4.32 -3.52 -34.62
CA LEU A 135 3.99 -3.09 -35.98
C LEU A 135 3.79 -1.57 -35.99
#